data_AF-A0A651DDN1-F1
#
_entry.id   AF-A0A651DDN1-F1
#
_cell.length_a   1.000
_cell.length_b   1.000
_cell.length_c   1.000
_cell.angle_alpha   90.00
_cell.angle_beta   90.00
_cell.angle_gamma   90.00
#
_symmetry.space_group_name_H-M   'P 1'
#
loop_
_entity.id
_entity.type
_entity.pdbx_description
1 polymer ?
#
loop_
_entity_poly.entity_id
_entity_poly.type
_entity_poly.pdbx_seq_one_letter_code
_entity_poly.pdbx_strand_id
1 'polypeptide(L)'
;MTGTHEDPGLTGDREARAEPAGMSGVSRETLMRYIDGELSPAERAEVDAVLARSTELERELALYRSLHEDLSGIQLPGPDPRRSIWGAVNRRLARPMGWIFLTVGVLAWFSHVTFVYFTSPAPSWEKLATSAVGIGVLLLFATVIHDRYREWLNDPYNDIER
;
A
#
# COMPACT_ATOMS: atom_id res chain seq x y z
N MET A 1 -28.57 63.66 -16.38
CA MET A 1 -28.48 63.57 -14.90
C MET A 1 -29.11 62.24 -14.50
N THR A 2 -28.46 61.24 -13.90
CA THR A 2 -27.11 61.11 -13.34
C THR A 2 -26.89 59.62 -13.02
N GLY A 3 -25.70 59.10 -13.36
CA GLY A 3 -24.91 58.04 -12.69
C GLY A 3 -25.49 56.63 -12.52
N THR A 4 -24.89 55.57 -13.05
CA THR A 4 -23.65 54.88 -12.60
C THR A 4 -23.66 54.49 -11.12
N HIS A 5 -23.82 53.19 -10.83
CA HIS A 5 -22.85 52.43 -10.03
C HIS A 5 -23.13 50.92 -10.12
N GLU A 6 -22.51 50.27 -11.11
CA GLU A 6 -21.97 48.94 -10.85
C GLU A 6 -20.68 49.16 -10.05
N ASP A 7 -20.52 48.42 -8.95
CA ASP A 7 -19.20 48.05 -8.44
C ASP A 7 -19.24 46.60 -7.91
N PRO A 8 -18.49 45.68 -8.54
CA PRO A 8 -18.29 44.31 -8.12
C PRO A 8 -17.10 44.19 -7.15
N GLY A 9 -17.21 43.30 -6.17
CA GLY A 9 -16.03 43.01 -5.34
C GLY A 9 -16.36 42.12 -4.17
N LEU A 10 -16.06 40.82 -4.33
CA LEU A 10 -15.52 39.92 -3.31
C LEU A 10 -15.45 38.51 -3.92
N THR A 11 -14.58 38.36 -4.93
CA THR A 11 -13.89 37.09 -5.14
C THR A 11 -12.41 37.39 -4.97
N GLY A 12 -12.02 37.51 -3.71
CA GLY A 12 -10.62 37.42 -3.34
C GLY A 12 -10.11 36.03 -3.73
N ASP A 13 -8.90 36.05 -4.27
CA ASP A 13 -7.89 35.06 -3.96
C ASP A 13 -7.97 33.73 -4.70
N ARG A 14 -7.88 33.81 -6.03
CA ARG A 14 -6.93 32.94 -6.75
C ARG A 14 -5.91 33.81 -7.45
N GLU A 15 -4.92 34.16 -6.65
CA GLU A 15 -3.53 34.40 -7.02
C GLU A 15 -3.29 34.51 -8.53
N ALA A 16 -3.21 35.76 -8.96
CA ALA A 16 -2.32 36.17 -10.02
C ALA A 16 -0.90 35.67 -9.71
N ARG A 17 -0.59 34.42 -10.09
CA ARG A 17 0.77 34.08 -10.43
C ARG A 17 0.96 34.59 -11.85
N ALA A 18 1.55 35.78 -11.94
CA ALA A 18 2.16 36.26 -13.18
C ALA A 18 3.11 35.17 -13.67
N GLU A 19 2.66 34.38 -14.64
CA GLU A 19 3.56 33.58 -15.45
C GLU A 19 4.50 34.59 -16.14
N PRO A 20 5.82 34.52 -15.91
CA PRO A 20 6.74 35.35 -16.66
C PRO A 20 6.56 34.96 -18.13
N ALA A 21 6.17 35.95 -18.94
CA ALA A 21 5.89 35.82 -20.36
C ALA A 21 6.82 34.79 -21.02
N GLY A 22 6.26 33.61 -21.31
CA GLY A 22 6.94 32.57 -22.08
C GLY A 22 7.30 33.14 -23.44
N MET A 23 8.59 33.21 -23.71
CA MET A 23 9.14 33.63 -24.99
C MET A 23 8.71 32.61 -26.05
N SER A 24 7.84 33.04 -26.97
CA SER A 24 7.27 32.31 -28.11
C SER A 24 6.28 31.17 -27.81
N GLY A 25 4.98 31.50 -27.80
CA GLY A 25 3.87 30.65 -28.30
C GLY A 25 3.40 29.45 -27.49
N VAL A 26 4.26 28.73 -26.76
CA VAL A 26 3.90 27.46 -26.09
C VAL A 26 4.34 27.50 -24.62
N SER A 27 3.44 27.16 -23.69
CA SER A 27 3.78 27.09 -22.26
C SER A 27 4.65 25.87 -21.94
N ARG A 28 5.49 25.98 -20.90
CA ARG A 28 6.34 24.90 -20.39
C ARG A 28 5.54 23.63 -20.06
N GLU A 29 4.35 23.80 -19.47
CA GLU A 29 3.41 22.72 -19.17
C GLU A 29 2.98 21.97 -20.44
N THR A 30 2.77 22.69 -21.53
CA THR A 30 2.37 22.09 -22.83
C THR A 30 3.53 21.31 -23.46
N LEU A 31 4.78 21.77 -23.32
CA LEU A 31 5.96 21.02 -23.73
C LEU A 31 6.13 19.71 -22.92
N MET A 32 5.85 19.73 -21.62
CA MET A 32 5.90 18.52 -20.78
C MET A 32 4.83 17.51 -21.21
N ARG A 33 3.57 17.94 -21.38
CA ARG A 33 2.49 17.09 -21.91
C ARG A 33 2.79 16.56 -23.32
N TYR A 34 3.50 17.32 -24.14
CA TYR A 34 3.96 16.87 -25.46
C TYR A 34 4.98 15.72 -25.33
N ILE A 35 5.94 15.82 -24.40
CA ILE A 35 6.95 14.78 -24.15
C ILE A 35 6.31 13.52 -23.56
N ASP A 36 5.37 13.66 -22.63
CA ASP A 36 4.65 12.54 -22.01
C ASP A 36 3.59 11.93 -22.95
N GLY A 37 3.35 12.54 -24.11
CA GLY A 37 2.44 12.06 -25.14
C GLY A 37 0.95 12.29 -24.84
N GLU A 38 0.64 13.11 -23.83
CA GLU A 38 -0.72 13.37 -23.33
C GLU A 38 -1.53 14.37 -24.20
N LEU A 39 -0.89 15.04 -25.16
CA LEU A 39 -1.59 15.97 -26.06
C LEU A 39 -2.47 15.23 -27.07
N SER A 40 -3.65 15.80 -27.33
CA SER A 40 -4.52 15.33 -28.41
C SER A 40 -3.88 15.54 -29.78
N PRO A 41 -4.32 14.83 -30.84
CA PRO A 41 -3.73 14.94 -32.17
C PRO A 41 -3.78 16.36 -32.76
N ALA A 42 -4.82 17.14 -32.42
CA ALA A 42 -4.97 18.52 -32.88
C ALA A 42 -3.99 19.48 -32.17
N GLU A 43 -3.85 19.36 -30.85
CA GLU A 43 -2.91 20.16 -30.05
C GLU A 43 -1.46 19.84 -30.40
N ARG A 44 -1.16 18.57 -30.71
CA ARG A 44 0.18 18.14 -31.13
C ARG A 44 0.60 18.81 -32.45
N ALA A 45 -0.30 18.88 -33.43
CA ALA A 45 -0.04 19.53 -34.71
C ALA A 45 0.22 21.05 -34.58
N GLU A 46 -0.44 21.70 -33.62
CA GLU A 46 -0.20 23.11 -33.30
C GLU A 46 1.19 23.32 -32.68
N VAL A 47 1.56 22.47 -31.72
CA VAL A 47 2.91 22.49 -31.10
C VAL A 47 3.99 22.22 -32.14
N ASP A 48 3.80 21.25 -33.04
CA ASP A 48 4.74 20.94 -34.12
C ASP A 48 4.91 22.13 -35.09
N ALA A 49 3.82 22.83 -35.42
CA ALA A 49 3.86 24.02 -36.28
C ALA A 49 4.55 25.23 -35.62
N VAL A 50 4.55 25.30 -34.28
CA VAL A 50 5.27 26.34 -33.53
C VAL A 50 6.75 25.97 -33.37
N LEU A 51 7.06 24.70 -33.09
CA LEU A 51 8.42 24.16 -33.06
C LEU A 51 9.14 24.37 -34.40
N ALA A 52 8.47 24.10 -35.52
CA ALA A 52 9.04 24.31 -36.87
C ALA A 52 9.39 25.78 -37.17
N ARG A 53 8.86 26.74 -36.40
CA ARG A 53 9.07 28.19 -36.59
C ARG A 53 10.01 28.80 -35.55
N SER A 54 10.43 28.06 -34.52
CA SER A 54 11.26 28.58 -33.43
C SER A 54 12.39 27.60 -33.05
N THR A 55 13.62 28.01 -33.37
CA THR A 55 14.84 27.28 -33.00
C THR A 55 15.12 27.33 -31.50
N GLU A 56 14.57 28.32 -30.78
CA GLU A 56 14.69 28.43 -29.32
C GLU A 56 13.85 27.36 -28.59
N LEU A 57 12.60 27.19 -29.02
CA LEU A 57 11.70 26.15 -28.50
C LEU A 57 12.20 24.74 -28.79
N GLU A 58 12.78 24.53 -29.98
CA GLU A 58 13.39 23.24 -30.34
C GLU A 58 14.55 22.90 -29.39
N ARG A 59 15.37 23.90 -29.04
CA ARG A 59 16.45 23.74 -28.07
C ARG A 59 15.94 23.44 -26.66
N GLU A 60 14.87 24.10 -26.22
CA GLU A 60 14.27 23.83 -24.90
C GLU A 60 13.64 22.44 -24.84
N LEU A 61 12.97 22.00 -25.92
CA LEU A 61 12.42 20.65 -26.04
C LEU A 61 13.52 19.58 -25.96
N ALA A 62 14.67 19.80 -26.60
CA ALA A 62 15.82 18.90 -26.52
C ALA A 62 16.36 18.76 -25.09
N LEU A 63 16.39 19.86 -24.33
CA LEU A 63 16.82 19.85 -22.91
C LEU A 63 15.84 19.06 -22.03
N TYR A 64 14.53 19.23 -22.21
CA TYR A 64 13.55 18.45 -21.45
C TYR A 64 13.59 16.97 -21.81
N ARG A 65 13.81 16.62 -23.09
CA ARG A 65 13.96 15.23 -23.52
C ARG A 65 15.17 14.57 -22.87
N SER A 66 16.33 15.24 -22.83
CA SER A 66 17.51 14.67 -22.17
C SER A 66 17.30 14.45 -20.67
N LEU A 67 16.63 15.39 -19.99
CA LEU A 67 16.28 15.23 -18.57
C LEU A 67 15.27 14.10 -18.35
N HIS A 68 14.27 13.96 -19.23
CA HIS A 68 13.30 12.87 -19.17
C HIS A 68 13.98 11.51 -19.37
N GLU A 69 14.89 11.41 -20.34
CA GLU A 69 15.67 10.19 -20.59
C GLU A 69 16.54 9.83 -19.37
N ASP A 70 17.28 10.79 -18.82
CA ASP A 70 18.10 10.61 -17.62
C ASP A 70 17.27 10.11 -16.42
N LEU A 71 16.08 10.69 -16.21
CA LEU A 71 15.18 10.31 -15.12
C LEU A 71 14.49 8.95 -15.38
N SER A 72 14.11 8.66 -16.62
CA SER A 72 13.50 7.38 -17.01
C SER A 72 14.48 6.20 -16.83
N GLY A 73 15.78 6.46 -16.94
CA GLY A 73 16.85 5.51 -16.67
C GLY A 73 17.10 5.26 -15.18
N ILE A 74 16.64 6.13 -14.29
CA ILE A 74 16.70 5.92 -12.85
C ILE A 74 15.61 4.89 -12.48
N GLN A 75 15.95 3.62 -12.63
CA GLN A 75 15.27 2.56 -11.93
C GLN A 75 15.51 2.77 -10.43
N LEU A 76 14.60 3.45 -9.75
CA LEU A 76 14.55 3.37 -8.29
C LEU A 76 14.49 1.88 -7.96
N PRO A 77 15.43 1.34 -7.15
CA PRO A 77 15.33 -0.03 -6.69
C PRO A 77 13.95 -0.20 -6.06
N GLY A 78 13.08 -0.98 -6.71
CA GLY A 78 11.76 -1.29 -6.18
C GLY A 78 11.91 -1.84 -4.76
N PRO A 79 10.93 -1.64 -3.86
CA PRO A 79 11.03 -2.11 -2.49
C PRO A 79 11.34 -3.61 -2.48
N ASP A 80 12.56 -3.99 -2.11
CA ASP A 80 13.00 -5.39 -2.12
C ASP A 80 12.15 -6.17 -1.09
N PRO A 81 11.29 -7.11 -1.52
CA PRO A 81 10.47 -7.89 -0.60
C PRO A 81 11.33 -8.72 0.37
N ARG A 82 12.61 -9.00 0.02
CA ARG A 82 13.55 -9.78 0.84
C ARG A 82 14.18 -8.99 1.99
N ARG A 83 14.02 -7.66 2.03
CA ARG A 83 14.48 -6.80 3.14
C ARG A 83 13.43 -6.52 4.21
N SER A 84 12.30 -7.24 4.21
CA SER A 84 11.40 -7.20 5.36
C SER A 84 12.02 -7.96 6.53
N ILE A 85 12.79 -7.24 7.36
CA ILE A 85 13.36 -7.72 8.63
C ILE A 85 12.25 -8.37 9.49
N TRP A 86 11.03 -7.86 9.38
CA TRP A 86 9.83 -8.40 10.01
C TRP A 86 9.46 -9.81 9.53
N GLY A 87 9.62 -10.12 8.24
CA GLY A 87 9.36 -11.45 7.70
C GLY A 87 10.33 -12.51 8.25
N ALA A 88 11.62 -12.17 8.36
CA ALA A 88 12.65 -13.06 8.89
C ALA A 88 12.49 -13.31 10.40
N VAL A 89 12.16 -12.28 11.17
CA VAL A 89 11.89 -12.37 12.61
C VAL A 89 10.61 -13.18 12.87
N ASN A 90 9.52 -12.90 12.16
CA ASN A 90 8.27 -13.65 12.30
C ASN A 90 8.44 -15.15 11.98
N ARG A 91 9.20 -15.47 10.93
CA ARG A 91 9.41 -16.86 10.51
C ARG A 91 10.34 -17.65 11.44
N ARG A 92 11.32 -16.99 12.08
CA ARG A 92 12.31 -17.64 12.97
C ARG A 92 11.93 -17.63 14.46
N LEU A 93 11.25 -16.60 14.95
CA LEU A 93 10.93 -16.44 16.38
C LEU A 93 9.45 -16.71 16.66
N ALA A 94 8.53 -16.08 15.94
CA ALA A 94 7.11 -16.15 16.28
C ALA A 94 6.51 -17.54 16.04
N ARG A 95 6.92 -18.25 14.98
CA ARG A 95 6.43 -19.61 14.67
C ARG A 95 6.80 -20.65 15.73
N PRO A 96 8.09 -20.89 16.06
CA PRO A 96 8.43 -21.92 17.06
C PRO A 96 8.00 -21.52 18.47
N MET A 97 8.10 -20.25 18.85
CA MET A 97 7.63 -19.81 20.17
C MET A 97 6.13 -19.93 20.33
N GLY A 98 5.35 -19.62 19.29
CA GLY A 98 3.90 -19.81 19.31
C GLY A 98 3.51 -21.25 19.62
N TRP A 99 4.15 -22.24 18.99
CA TRP A 99 3.92 -23.65 19.28
C TRP A 99 4.35 -24.05 20.69
N ILE A 100 5.47 -23.55 21.19
CA ILE A 100 5.92 -23.84 22.56
C ILE A 100 4.89 -23.31 23.57
N PHE A 101 4.49 -22.05 23.48
CA PHE A 101 3.49 -21.45 24.37
C PHE A 101 2.14 -22.18 24.29
N LEU A 102 1.70 -22.55 23.07
CA LEU A 102 0.47 -23.29 22.88
C LEU A 102 0.53 -24.68 23.53
N THR A 103 1.62 -25.43 23.31
CA THR A 103 1.77 -26.79 23.85
C THR A 103 1.85 -26.77 25.38
N VAL A 104 2.64 -25.84 25.94
CA VAL A 104 2.77 -25.65 27.38
C VAL A 104 1.44 -25.19 28.00
N GLY A 105 0.73 -24.27 27.36
CA GLY A 105 -0.56 -23.78 27.82
C GLY A 105 -1.62 -24.88 27.86
N VAL A 106 -1.72 -25.70 26.81
CA VAL A 106 -2.63 -26.85 26.76
C VAL A 106 -2.31 -27.86 27.87
N LEU A 107 -1.03 -28.16 28.08
CA LEU A 107 -0.59 -29.10 29.12
C LEU A 107 -0.92 -28.58 30.53
N ALA A 108 -0.64 -27.30 30.79
CA ALA A 108 -0.95 -26.65 32.06
C ALA A 108 -2.46 -26.63 32.34
N TRP A 109 -3.27 -26.30 31.33
CA TRP A 109 -4.73 -26.33 31.43
C TRP A 109 -5.25 -27.74 31.72
N PHE A 110 -4.78 -28.76 31.00
CA PHE A 110 -5.18 -30.15 31.22
C PHE A 110 -4.82 -30.63 32.64
N SER A 111 -3.63 -30.25 33.11
CA SER A 111 -3.18 -30.51 34.49
C SER A 111 -4.08 -29.83 35.51
N HIS A 112 -4.48 -28.58 35.26
CA HIS A 112 -5.39 -27.84 36.13
C HIS A 112 -6.79 -28.46 36.17
N VAL A 113 -7.38 -28.81 35.04
CA VAL A 113 -8.69 -29.48 34.97
C VAL A 113 -8.66 -30.80 35.72
N THR A 114 -7.59 -31.58 35.54
CA THR A 114 -7.39 -32.84 36.27
C THR A 114 -7.29 -32.60 37.77
N PHE A 115 -6.49 -31.62 38.20
CA PHE A 115 -6.36 -31.25 39.61
C PHE A 115 -7.70 -30.81 40.23
N VAL A 116 -8.46 -29.95 39.55
CA VAL A 116 -9.79 -29.52 40.01
C VAL A 116 -10.76 -30.70 40.10
N TYR A 117 -10.66 -31.65 39.16
CA TYR A 117 -11.48 -32.84 39.16
C TYR A 117 -11.27 -33.69 40.42
N PHE A 118 -10.02 -33.88 40.85
CA PHE A 118 -9.66 -34.68 42.02
C PHE A 118 -9.80 -33.96 43.36
N THR A 119 -9.52 -32.65 43.42
CA THR A 119 -9.45 -31.91 44.68
C THR A 119 -10.77 -31.24 45.06
N SER A 120 -11.63 -30.93 44.09
CA SER A 120 -12.85 -30.17 44.38
C SER A 120 -13.97 -31.08 44.94
N PRO A 121 -14.65 -30.67 46.03
CA PRO A 121 -15.83 -31.35 46.55
C PRO A 121 -17.10 -31.07 45.72
N ALA A 122 -17.01 -30.28 44.65
CA ALA A 122 -18.14 -29.97 43.77
C ALA A 122 -18.72 -31.23 43.11
N PRO A 123 -20.04 -31.28 42.91
CA PRO A 123 -20.69 -32.39 42.25
C PRO A 123 -20.20 -32.56 40.80
N SER A 124 -20.13 -33.80 40.33
CA SER A 124 -19.46 -34.16 39.07
C SER A 124 -20.04 -33.46 37.83
N TRP A 125 -21.33 -33.08 37.85
CA TRP A 125 -21.98 -32.42 36.71
C TRP A 125 -21.51 -30.97 36.50
N GLU A 126 -21.21 -30.23 37.56
CA GLU A 126 -20.69 -28.85 37.47
C GLU A 126 -19.27 -28.84 36.88
N LYS A 127 -18.45 -29.82 37.28
CA LYS A 127 -17.10 -30.05 36.72
C LYS A 127 -17.18 -30.39 35.24
N LEU A 128 -18.14 -31.25 34.85
CA LEU A 128 -18.38 -31.61 33.45
C LEU A 128 -18.87 -30.43 32.63
N ALA A 129 -19.82 -29.63 33.13
CA ALA A 129 -20.32 -28.45 32.44
C ALA A 129 -19.20 -27.43 32.19
N THR A 130 -18.38 -27.17 33.21
CA THR A 130 -17.28 -26.19 33.11
C THR A 130 -16.17 -26.65 32.18
N SER A 131 -15.79 -27.94 32.26
CA SER A 131 -14.79 -28.51 31.35
C SER A 131 -15.30 -28.61 29.91
N ALA A 132 -16.58 -28.93 29.69
CA ALA A 132 -17.17 -28.98 28.35
C ALA A 132 -17.07 -27.64 27.61
N VAL A 133 -17.26 -26.51 28.31
CA VAL A 133 -17.07 -25.17 27.71
C VAL A 133 -15.61 -24.98 27.28
N GLY A 134 -14.65 -25.29 28.16
CA GLY A 134 -13.23 -25.16 27.84
C GLY A 134 -12.79 -26.08 26.68
N ILE A 135 -13.25 -27.33 26.69
CA ILE A 135 -13.02 -28.30 25.61
C ILE A 135 -13.62 -27.79 24.29
N GLY A 136 -14.85 -27.25 24.33
CA GLY A 136 -15.51 -26.68 23.15
C GLY A 136 -14.69 -25.55 22.52
N VAL A 137 -14.19 -24.62 23.33
CA VAL A 137 -13.31 -23.53 22.85
C VAL A 137 -12.02 -24.09 22.23
N LEU A 138 -11.39 -25.08 22.86
CA LEU A 138 -10.19 -25.72 22.33
C LEU A 138 -10.45 -26.45 21.01
N LEU A 139 -11.58 -27.14 20.88
CA LEU A 139 -11.97 -27.81 19.63
C LEU A 139 -12.20 -26.80 18.51
N LEU A 140 -12.92 -25.70 18.77
CA LEU A 140 -13.11 -24.64 17.77
C LEU A 140 -11.76 -24.05 17.34
N PHE A 141 -10.86 -23.81 18.28
CA PHE A 141 -9.53 -23.30 17.99
C PHE A 141 -8.70 -24.30 17.17
N ALA A 142 -8.78 -25.59 17.50
CA ALA A 142 -8.13 -26.65 16.75
C ALA A 142 -8.64 -26.75 15.31
N THR A 143 -9.94 -26.54 15.06
CA THR A 143 -10.49 -26.50 13.70
C THR A 143 -9.88 -25.37 12.88
N VAL A 144 -9.79 -24.16 13.44
CA VAL A 144 -9.18 -23.01 12.76
C VAL A 144 -7.70 -23.28 12.45
N ILE A 145 -6.96 -23.86 13.40
CA ILE A 145 -5.56 -24.24 13.17
C ILE A 145 -5.45 -25.31 12.08
N HIS A 146 -6.30 -26.34 12.13
CA HIS A 146 -6.30 -27.42 11.16
C HIS A 146 -6.56 -26.91 9.74
N ASP A 147 -7.58 -26.08 9.57
CA ASP A 147 -7.95 -25.52 8.27
C ASP A 147 -6.82 -24.63 7.74
N ARG A 148 -6.23 -23.81 8.61
CA ARG A 148 -5.10 -22.96 8.25
C ARG A 148 -3.85 -23.75 7.89
N TYR A 149 -3.60 -24.86 8.59
CA TYR A 149 -2.47 -25.76 8.31
C TYR A 149 -2.67 -26.49 6.99
N ARG A 150 -3.90 -26.95 6.71
CA ARG A 150 -4.25 -27.62 5.46
C ARG A 150 -4.14 -26.68 4.26
N GLU A 151 -4.56 -25.43 4.40
CA GLU A 151 -4.33 -24.39 3.38
C GLU A 151 -2.84 -24.19 3.13
N TRP A 152 -2.03 -24.05 4.19
CA TRP A 152 -0.58 -23.86 4.05
C TRP A 152 0.13 -25.03 3.35
N LEU A 153 -0.30 -26.27 3.61
CA LEU A 153 0.26 -27.45 2.94
C LEU A 153 -0.13 -27.57 1.47
N ASN A 154 -1.30 -27.08 1.08
CA ASN A 154 -1.82 -27.18 -0.29
C ASN A 154 -1.58 -25.91 -1.12
N ASP A 155 -0.89 -24.91 -0.57
CA ASP A 155 -0.63 -23.65 -1.26
C ASP A 155 0.45 -23.83 -2.34
N PRO A 156 0.10 -23.72 -3.65
CA PRO A 156 1.04 -23.89 -4.76
C PRO A 156 2.14 -22.82 -4.82
N TYR A 157 2.03 -21.74 -4.03
CA TYR A 157 3.00 -20.65 -3.99
C TYR A 157 4.17 -20.87 -3.01
N ASN A 158 4.21 -21.98 -2.28
CA ASN A 158 5.24 -22.22 -1.26
C ASN A 158 6.60 -22.69 -1.82
N ASP A 159 6.65 -23.18 -3.07
CA ASP A 159 7.86 -23.74 -3.72
C ASP A 159 8.48 -22.86 -4.81
N ILE A 160 8.03 -21.61 -4.95
CA ILE A 160 8.66 -20.69 -5.92
C ILE A 160 9.88 -20.04 -5.25
N GLU A 161 11.03 -20.71 -5.33
CA GLU A 161 12.34 -20.08 -5.10
C GLU A 161 12.54 -18.91 -6.10
N ARG A 162 12.86 -17.71 -5.59
CA ARG A 162 13.03 -16.47 -6.37
C ARG A 162 14.18 -15.62 -5.84
#